data_AF-A0A370TPP6-F1
#
_entry.id   AF-A0A370TPP6-F1
#
_cell.length_a   1.000
_cell.length_b   1.000
_cell.length_c   1.000
_cell.angle_alpha   90.00
_cell.angle_beta   90.00
_cell.angle_gamma   90.00
#
_symmetry.space_group_name_H-M   'P 1'
#
loop_
_entity.id
_entity.type
_entity.pdbx_description
1 polymer ?
#
loop_
_entity_poly.entity_id
_entity_poly.type
_entity_poly.pdbx_seq_one_letter_code
_entity_poly.pdbx_strand_id
1 'polypeptide(L)'
;MSPTAHIQRLSGYLRIPPSLEISPDHPFSRPTLRHPDFSPNNILIGSSNDIVGIIDWQHAMVQPLCLCAGIPRHFQNWGDPVSETLTKPEIELPENFDNLNQYEQSAAQETMRKGLVHFTTLNHESHARSF
;
A
#
# COMPACT_ATOMS: atom_id res chain seq x y z
N MET A 1 1.27 15.69 27.20
CA MET A 1 0.58 14.56 27.85
C MET A 1 1.27 14.26 29.17
N SER A 2 0.55 13.82 30.21
CA SER A 2 1.16 13.47 31.50
C SER A 2 1.72 12.04 31.49
N PRO A 3 2.73 11.71 32.32
CA PRO A 3 3.25 10.35 32.45
C PRO A 3 2.16 9.31 32.74
N THR A 4 1.17 9.64 33.56
CA THR A 4 0.03 8.76 33.86
C THR A 4 -0.78 8.40 32.62
N ALA A 5 -1.01 9.36 31.72
CA ALA A 5 -1.72 9.10 30.47
C ALA A 5 -0.93 8.16 29.55
N HIS A 6 0.41 8.25 29.53
CA HIS A 6 1.26 7.33 28.79
C HIS A 6 1.20 5.91 29.35
N ILE A 7 1.26 5.76 30.68
CA ILE A 7 1.16 4.45 31.35
C ILE A 7 -0.18 3.80 31.01
N GLN A 8 -1.29 4.53 31.12
CA GLN A 8 -2.61 4.00 30.79
C GLN A 8 -2.72 3.53 29.34
N ARG A 9 -2.16 4.31 28.38
CA ARG A 9 -2.12 3.92 26.97
C ARG A 9 -1.28 2.68 26.74
N LEU A 10 -0.11 2.59 27.37
CA LEU A 10 0.76 1.42 27.26
C LEU A 10 0.09 0.18 27.84
N SER A 11 -0.54 0.28 29.01
CA SER A 11 -1.31 -0.82 29.60
C SER A 11 -2.47 -1.27 28.71
N GLY A 12 -3.13 -0.36 28.01
CA GLY A 12 -4.14 -0.71 27.00
C GLY A 12 -3.54 -1.42 25.80
N TYR A 13 -2.45 -0.89 25.25
CA TYR A 13 -1.73 -1.49 24.11
C TYR A 13 -1.25 -2.91 24.40
N LEU A 14 -0.69 -3.17 25.58
CA LEU A 14 -0.18 -4.48 25.97
C LEU A 14 -1.25 -5.57 26.11
N ARG A 15 -2.54 -5.22 26.06
CA ARG A 15 -3.63 -6.20 26.02
C ARG A 15 -3.91 -6.73 24.61
N ILE A 16 -3.40 -6.07 23.57
CA ILE A 16 -3.63 -6.42 22.16
C ILE A 16 -2.83 -7.65 21.71
N PRO A 17 -1.52 -7.82 22.03
CA PRO A 17 -0.70 -8.90 21.48
C PRO A 17 -1.27 -10.32 21.63
N PRO A 18 -1.85 -10.74 22.78
CA PRO A 18 -2.44 -12.07 22.92
C PRO A 18 -3.61 -12.33 21.96
N SER A 19 -4.32 -11.27 21.54
CA SER A 19 -5.42 -11.38 20.57
C SER A 19 -4.96 -11.43 19.11
N LEU A 20 -3.67 -11.19 18.86
CA LEU A 20 -3.04 -11.23 17.54
C LEU A 20 -2.20 -12.50 17.34
N GLU A 21 -2.25 -13.45 18.27
CA GLU A 21 -1.56 -14.73 18.11
C GLU A 21 -2.16 -15.49 16.93
N ILE A 22 -1.30 -15.82 15.97
CA ILE A 22 -1.63 -16.62 14.80
C ILE A 22 -0.87 -17.93 14.92
N SER A 23 -1.55 -19.05 14.64
CA SER A 23 -0.91 -20.36 14.65
C SER A 23 0.35 -20.36 13.77
N PRO A 24 1.49 -20.91 14.23
CA PRO A 24 2.72 -20.98 13.43
C PRO A 24 2.56 -21.71 12.08
N ASP A 25 1.57 -22.60 11.98
CA ASP A 25 1.27 -23.33 10.73
C ASP A 25 0.36 -22.54 9.78
N HIS A 26 -0.21 -21.43 10.25
CA HIS A 26 -1.05 -20.58 9.42
C HIS A 26 -0.18 -19.74 8.48
N PRO A 27 -0.49 -19.62 7.18
CA PRO A 27 0.32 -18.88 6.20
C PRO A 27 0.57 -17.42 6.58
N PHE A 28 -0.39 -16.78 7.26
CA PHE A 28 -0.22 -15.41 7.77
C PHE A 28 0.80 -15.24 8.90
N SER A 29 1.24 -16.33 9.55
CA SER A 29 2.33 -16.27 10.53
C SER A 29 3.71 -16.16 9.88
N ARG A 30 3.80 -16.36 8.55
CA ARG A 30 5.08 -16.39 7.82
C ARG A 30 5.90 -15.12 8.08
N PRO A 31 7.18 -15.26 8.51
CA PRO A 31 8.07 -14.12 8.70
C PRO A 31 8.27 -13.40 7.37
N THR A 32 7.88 -12.13 7.33
CA THR A 32 7.88 -11.31 6.12
C THR A 32 8.63 -10.02 6.41
N LEU A 33 9.62 -9.71 5.58
CA LEU A 33 10.32 -8.42 5.60
C LEU A 33 9.60 -7.48 4.62
N ARG A 34 9.14 -6.34 5.11
CA ARG A 34 8.48 -5.32 4.30
C ARG A 34 9.21 -3.99 4.42
N HIS A 35 9.36 -3.29 3.30
CA HIS A 35 9.95 -1.96 3.28
C HIS A 35 9.07 -0.97 4.08
N PRO A 36 9.61 -0.23 5.06
CA PRO A 36 8.82 0.63 5.93
C PRO A 36 8.28 1.88 5.21
N ASP A 37 9.00 2.40 4.22
CA ASP A 37 8.55 3.50 3.36
C ASP A 37 8.74 3.20 1.88
N PHE A 38 7.84 2.43 1.29
CA PHE A 38 7.91 2.11 -0.15
C PHE A 38 7.37 3.28 -0.99
N SER A 39 8.11 4.38 -1.00
CA SER A 39 7.83 5.59 -1.77
C SER A 39 8.73 5.67 -3.01
N PRO A 40 8.34 6.42 -4.06
CA PRO A 40 9.19 6.62 -5.25
C PRO A 40 10.58 7.18 -4.94
N ASN A 41 10.73 7.94 -3.86
CA ASN A 41 12.02 8.51 -3.44
C ASN A 41 13.03 7.43 -3.00
N ASN A 42 12.54 6.25 -2.60
CA ASN A 42 13.34 5.12 -2.16
C ASN A 42 13.56 4.08 -3.27
N ILE A 43 13.15 4.38 -4.50
CA ILE A 43 13.33 3.53 -5.68
C ILE A 43 14.36 4.19 -6.60
N LEU A 44 15.48 3.49 -6.83
CA LEU A 44 16.50 3.92 -7.77
C LEU A 44 16.14 3.45 -9.18
N ILE A 45 16.18 4.38 -10.14
CA ILE A 45 15.86 4.13 -11.54
C ILE A 45 17.12 4.31 -12.39
N GLY A 46 17.40 3.31 -13.23
CA GLY A 46 18.50 3.33 -14.18
C GLY A 46 18.20 4.18 -15.42
N SER A 47 19.20 4.36 -16.28
CA SER A 47 19.07 5.12 -17.53
C SER A 47 18.09 4.50 -18.54
N SER A 48 17.75 3.22 -18.36
CA SER A 48 16.82 2.48 -19.20
C SER A 48 15.42 2.36 -18.57
N ASN A 49 15.13 3.18 -17.55
CA ASN A 49 13.89 3.17 -16.76
C ASN A 49 13.63 1.85 -16.01
N ASP A 50 14.69 1.07 -15.76
CA ASP A 50 14.68 -0.13 -14.95
C ASP A 50 14.86 0.19 -13.46
N ILE A 51 14.23 -0.58 -12.58
CA ILE A 51 14.45 -0.46 -11.13
C ILE A 51 15.78 -1.12 -10.80
N VAL A 52 16.77 -0.31 -10.42
CA VAL A 52 18.15 -0.79 -10.12
C VAL A 52 18.41 -0.95 -8.62
N GLY A 53 17.51 -0.47 -7.77
CA GLY A 53 17.64 -0.65 -6.33
C GLY A 53 16.46 -0.10 -5.53
N ILE A 54 16.34 -0.61 -4.30
CA ILE A 54 15.45 -0.08 -3.26
C ILE A 54 16.34 0.25 -2.07
N ILE A 55 16.28 1.49 -1.59
CA ILE A 55 17.10 2.01 -0.49
C ILE A 55 16.25 2.37 0.72
N ASP A 56 16.88 2.82 1.81
CA ASP A 56 16.21 3.26 3.03
C ASP A 56 15.48 2.14 3.81
N TRP A 57 16.10 0.95 3.81
CA TRP A 57 15.66 -0.22 4.61
C TRP A 57 15.88 -0.07 6.12
N GLN A 58 16.41 1.06 6.58
CA GLN A 58 16.51 1.32 8.02
C GLN A 58 15.11 1.29 8.65
N HIS A 59 15.01 0.73 9.86
CA HIS A 59 13.74 0.48 10.54
C HIS A 59 12.83 -0.58 9.91
N ALA A 60 13.27 -1.29 8.86
CA ALA A 60 12.56 -2.48 8.39
C ALA A 60 12.57 -3.55 9.49
N MET A 61 11.43 -4.21 9.68
CA MET A 61 11.26 -5.28 10.65
C MET A 61 10.68 -6.52 9.97
N VAL A 62 11.12 -7.69 10.41
CA VAL A 62 10.46 -8.94 10.06
C VAL A 62 9.21 -9.07 10.93
N GLN A 63 8.04 -9.16 10.31
CA GLN A 63 6.76 -9.32 10.98
C GLN A 63 5.96 -10.46 10.34
N PRO A 64 4.98 -11.05 11.04
CA PRO A 64 4.01 -11.94 10.43
C PRO A 64 3.34 -11.28 9.22
N LEU A 65 3.08 -12.05 8.17
CA LEU A 65 2.48 -11.56 6.92
C LEU A 65 1.16 -10.79 7.15
N CYS A 66 0.34 -11.17 8.13
CA CYS A 66 -0.89 -10.44 8.47
C CYS A 66 -0.65 -8.97 8.84
N LEU A 67 0.49 -8.65 9.44
CA LEU A 67 0.87 -7.29 9.86
C LEU A 67 1.56 -6.53 8.71
N CYS A 68 2.01 -7.25 7.68
CA CYS A 68 2.60 -6.68 6.49
C CYS A 68 1.59 -6.45 5.38
N ALA A 69 0.27 -6.56 5.62
CA ALA A 69 -0.76 -6.34 4.60
C ALA A 69 -1.15 -4.86 4.50
N GLY A 70 -1.38 -4.35 3.29
CA GLY A 70 -1.89 -3.01 3.03
C GLY A 70 -1.20 -2.32 1.85
N ILE A 71 -1.92 -1.51 1.10
CA ILE A 71 -1.34 -0.78 -0.05
C ILE A 71 -0.33 0.26 0.47
N PRO A 72 0.90 0.34 -0.07
CA PRO A 72 1.81 1.41 0.31
C PRO A 72 1.19 2.77 -0.04
N ARG A 73 1.43 3.77 0.81
CA ARG A 73 0.76 5.08 0.76
C ARG A 73 0.81 5.75 -0.62
N HIS A 74 1.90 5.59 -1.36
CA HIS A 74 2.07 6.20 -2.69
C HIS A 74 1.32 5.47 -3.81
N PHE A 75 0.78 4.29 -3.54
CA PHE A 75 0.02 3.46 -4.48
C PHE A 75 -1.47 3.38 -4.09
N GLN A 76 -1.85 4.01 -2.97
CA GLN A 76 -3.24 4.06 -2.52
C GLN A 76 -4.03 5.15 -3.26
N ASN A 77 -5.32 4.92 -3.49
CA ASN A 77 -6.25 5.88 -4.05
C ASN A 77 -7.53 5.96 -3.19
N TRP A 78 -7.39 5.88 -1.86
CA TRP A 78 -8.52 5.98 -0.93
C TRP A 78 -9.17 7.36 -0.97
N GLY A 79 -10.50 7.43 -0.79
CA GLY A 79 -11.30 8.64 -0.99
C GLY A 79 -11.84 8.80 -2.41
N ASP A 80 -11.41 7.96 -3.36
CA ASP A 80 -12.04 7.81 -4.66
C ASP A 80 -13.15 6.75 -4.59
N PRO A 81 -14.43 7.08 -4.89
CA PRO A 81 -15.55 6.15 -4.73
C PRO A 81 -15.40 4.86 -5.54
N VAL A 82 -14.79 4.92 -6.73
CA VAL A 82 -14.58 3.74 -7.59
C VAL A 82 -13.55 2.82 -6.95
N SER A 83 -12.43 3.38 -6.50
CA SER A 83 -11.36 2.66 -5.82
C SER A 83 -11.86 1.99 -4.53
N GLU A 84 -12.75 2.64 -3.78
CA GLU A 84 -13.34 2.07 -2.55
C GLU A 84 -14.24 0.86 -2.80
N THR A 85 -14.88 0.78 -3.97
CA THR A 85 -15.69 -0.40 -4.34
C THR A 85 -14.84 -1.60 -4.77
N LEU A 86 -13.53 -1.43 -4.94
CA LEU A 86 -12.62 -2.44 -5.49
C LEU A 86 -13.05 -2.97 -6.87
N THR A 87 -13.86 -2.19 -7.58
CA THR A 87 -14.26 -2.52 -8.94
C THR A 87 -13.06 -2.32 -9.86
N LYS A 88 -12.94 -3.16 -10.89
CA LYS A 88 -11.93 -2.95 -11.93
C LYS A 88 -12.11 -1.53 -12.50
N PRO A 89 -11.07 -0.68 -12.46
CA PRO A 89 -11.20 0.69 -12.95
C PRO A 89 -11.41 0.69 -14.47
N GLU A 90 -12.08 1.72 -14.95
CA GLU A 90 -12.17 2.02 -16.37
C GLU A 90 -10.79 2.41 -16.90
N ILE A 91 -10.38 1.80 -18.02
CA ILE A 91 -9.05 1.98 -18.64
C ILE A 91 -9.18 2.77 -19.95
N GLU A 92 -10.41 3.07 -20.37
CA GLU A 92 -10.68 3.86 -21.55
C GLU A 92 -10.60 5.35 -21.20
N LEU A 93 -9.87 6.11 -22.01
CA LEU A 93 -9.83 7.56 -21.89
C LEU A 93 -11.20 8.13 -22.29
N PRO A 94 -11.60 9.31 -21.76
CA PRO A 94 -12.82 9.97 -22.17
C PRO A 94 -12.87 10.15 -23.69
N GLU A 95 -14.04 9.99 -24.31
CA GLU A 95 -14.20 10.13 -25.78
C GLU A 95 -13.70 11.49 -26.30
N ASN A 96 -13.76 12.53 -25.47
CA ASN A 96 -13.30 13.88 -25.80
C ASN A 96 -11.85 14.17 -25.39
N PHE A 97 -11.06 13.17 -25.01
CA PHE A 97 -9.70 13.35 -24.46
C PHE A 97 -8.80 14.20 -25.37
N ASP A 98 -8.82 13.95 -26.68
CA ASP A 98 -8.00 14.69 -27.66
C ASP A 98 -8.41 16.18 -27.79
N ASN A 99 -9.62 16.53 -27.35
CA ASN A 99 -10.12 17.90 -27.35
C ASN A 99 -9.83 18.64 -26.05
N LEU A 100 -9.36 17.94 -25.02
CA LEU A 100 -8.98 18.53 -23.73
C LEU A 100 -7.64 19.28 -23.84
N ASN A 101 -7.43 20.25 -22.96
CA ASN A 101 -6.13 20.88 -22.86
C ASN A 101 -5.09 19.94 -22.19
N GLN A 102 -3.81 20.26 -22.32
CA GLN A 102 -2.73 19.41 -21.80
C GLN A 102 -2.83 19.11 -20.30
N TYR A 103 -3.31 20.08 -19.50
CA TYR A 103 -3.49 19.90 -18.07
C TYR A 103 -4.63 18.90 -17.78
N GLU A 104 -5.75 19.05 -18.46
CA GLU A 104 -6.91 18.16 -18.35
C GLU A 104 -6.58 16.73 -18.82
N GLN A 105 -5.83 16.60 -19.91
CA GLN A 105 -5.34 15.30 -20.39
C GLN A 105 -4.44 14.63 -19.34
N SER A 106 -3.50 15.38 -18.76
CA SER A 106 -2.59 14.87 -17.72
C SER A 106 -3.36 14.46 -16.47
N ALA A 107 -4.38 15.22 -16.07
CA ALA A 107 -5.23 14.91 -14.92
C ALA A 107 -6.07 13.64 -15.14
N ALA A 108 -6.64 13.46 -16.34
CA ALA A 108 -7.39 12.26 -16.70
C ALA A 108 -6.49 11.02 -16.71
N GLN A 109 -5.29 11.12 -17.30
CA GLN A 109 -4.29 10.03 -17.28
C GLN A 109 -3.84 9.68 -15.86
N GLU A 110 -3.59 10.68 -15.02
CA GLU A 110 -3.18 10.45 -13.62
C GLU A 110 -4.29 9.80 -12.80
N THR A 111 -5.55 10.19 -13.03
CA THR A 111 -6.72 9.58 -12.38
C THR A 111 -6.81 8.09 -12.74
N MET A 112 -6.73 7.77 -14.03
CA MET A 112 -6.72 6.39 -14.52
C MET A 112 -5.55 5.59 -13.94
N ARG A 113 -4.34 6.17 -13.94
CA ARG A 113 -3.12 5.54 -13.41
C ARG A 113 -3.27 5.20 -11.93
N LYS A 114 -3.77 6.13 -11.09
CA LYS A 114 -3.98 5.90 -9.66
C LYS A 114 -4.98 4.78 -9.40
N GLY A 115 -6.11 4.77 -10.10
CA GLY A 115 -7.12 3.72 -9.98
C GLY A 115 -6.56 2.34 -10.35
N LEU A 116 -5.83 2.24 -11.47
CA LEU A 116 -5.22 0.99 -11.93
C LEU A 116 -4.17 0.47 -10.94
N VAL A 117 -3.28 1.34 -10.46
CA VAL A 117 -2.25 1.01 -9.49
C VAL A 117 -2.86 0.52 -8.17
N HIS A 118 -3.91 1.19 -7.69
CA HIS A 118 -4.62 0.81 -6.48
C HIS A 118 -5.25 -0.58 -6.61
N PHE A 119 -6.02 -0.79 -7.67
CA PHE A 119 -6.70 -2.07 -7.94
C PHE A 119 -5.73 -3.24 -8.11
N THR A 120 -4.67 -3.05 -8.91
CA THR A 120 -3.67 -4.11 -9.14
C THR A 120 -2.90 -4.47 -7.88
N THR A 121 -2.49 -3.48 -7.08
CA THR A 121 -1.80 -3.73 -5.80
C THR A 121 -2.68 -4.53 -4.85
N LEU A 122 -3.97 -4.18 -4.73
CA LEU A 122 -4.91 -4.93 -3.89
C LEU A 122 -5.18 -6.34 -4.39
N ASN A 123 -5.29 -6.54 -5.71
CA ASN A 123 -5.48 -7.88 -6.25
C ASN A 123 -4.26 -8.77 -6.01
N HIS A 124 -3.04 -8.25 -6.09
CA HIS A 124 -1.86 -9.02 -5.73
C HIS A 124 -1.81 -9.32 -4.22
N GLU A 125 -2.21 -8.37 -3.38
CA GLU A 125 -2.34 -8.63 -1.94
C GLU A 125 -3.44 -9.63 -1.60
N SER A 126 -4.58 -9.61 -2.28
CA SER A 126 -5.69 -10.53 -2.01
C SER A 126 -5.30 -11.97 -2.36
N HIS A 127 -4.58 -12.20 -3.46
CA HIS A 127 -4.01 -13.51 -3.77
C HIS A 127 -2.97 -13.94 -2.72
N ALA A 128 -2.17 -13.02 -2.17
CA ALA A 128 -1.27 -13.33 -1.06
C ALA A 128 -2.03 -13.65 0.25
N ARG A 129 -3.29 -13.23 0.39
CA ARG A 129 -4.19 -13.55 1.51
C ARG A 129 -5.00 -14.83 1.31
N SER A 130 -5.05 -15.40 0.09
CA SER A 130 -5.82 -16.61 -0.22
C SER A 130 -5.06 -17.91 0.05
N PHE A 131 -3.83 -17.84 0.55
CA PHE A 131 -3.07 -18.98 1.04
C PHE A 131 -3.22 -19.09 2.54
#